data_AF-A0A0A2XB57-F1
#
_entry.id   AF-A0A0A2XB57-F1
#
_cell.length_a   1.000
_cell.length_b   1.000
_cell.length_c   1.000
_cell.angle_alpha   90.00
_cell.angle_beta   90.00
_cell.angle_gamma   90.00
#
_symmetry.space_group_name_H-M   'P 1'
#
loop_
_entity.id
_entity.type
_entity.pdbx_description
1 polymer ?
#
loop_
_entity_poly.entity_id
_entity_poly.type
_entity_poly.pdbx_seq_one_letter_code
_entity_poly.pdbx_strand_id
1 'polypeptide(L)' 'MRKPPPKEVRLRALGVEALEPGERSERVRIRGPEELFAALEKLSPKERGRALLVGLEALGLLRREEA' A
#
# COMPACT_ATOMS: atom_id res chain seq x y z
N MET A 1 -19.75 26.06 10.62
CA MET A 1 -18.71 25.18 10.05
C MET A 1 -19.32 24.44 8.85
N ARG A 2 -18.73 24.50 7.66
CA ARG A 2 -19.26 23.81 6.47
C ARG A 2 -19.09 22.29 6.66
N LYS A 3 -20.14 21.50 6.40
CA LYS A 3 -20.06 20.03 6.52
C LYS A 3 -19.11 19.51 5.42
N PRO A 4 -18.10 18.69 5.74
CA PRO A 4 -17.21 18.16 4.71
C PRO A 4 -17.99 17.31 3.70
N PRO A 5 -17.56 17.26 2.43
CA PRO A 5 -18.16 16.37 1.44
C PRO A 5 -18.08 14.90 1.87
N PRO A 6 -18.96 14.03 1.32
CA PRO A 6 -18.93 12.59 1.56
C PRO A 6 -17.54 11.98 1.37
N LYS A 7 -17.24 10.90 2.10
CA LYS A 7 -15.93 10.21 2.06
C LYS A 7 -15.51 9.86 0.63
N GLU A 8 -16.42 9.30 -0.16
CA GLU A 8 -16.20 8.93 -1.56
C GLU A 8 -15.79 10.12 -2.44
N VAL A 9 -16.43 11.28 -2.25
CA VAL A 9 -16.10 12.51 -2.98
C VAL A 9 -14.69 12.97 -2.63
N ARG A 10 -14.31 12.90 -1.35
CA ARG A 10 -12.97 13.28 -0.89
C ARG A 10 -11.90 12.32 -1.41
N LEU A 11 -12.15 11.01 -1.37
CA LEU A 11 -11.24 9.98 -1.86
C LEU A 11 -11.02 10.09 -3.37
N ARG A 12 -12.09 10.30 -4.13
CA ARG A 12 -12.02 10.53 -5.58
C ARG A 12 -11.22 11.79 -5.91
N ALA A 13 -11.40 12.87 -5.15
CA ALA A 13 -10.63 14.09 -5.34
C ALA A 13 -9.13 13.92 -5.04
N LEU A 14 -8.78 13.02 -4.11
CA LEU A 14 -7.40 12.70 -3.76
C LEU A 14 -6.80 11.60 -4.66
N GLY A 15 -7.61 10.92 -5.48
CA GLY A 15 -7.16 9.81 -6.33
C GLY A 15 -6.69 8.59 -5.54
N VAL A 16 -7.19 8.38 -4.32
CA VAL A 16 -6.77 7.27 -3.44
C VAL A 16 -7.96 6.43 -2.98
N GLU A 17 -7.70 5.15 -2.70
CA GLU A 17 -8.65 4.24 -2.05
C GLU A 17 -8.63 4.44 -0.53
N ALA A 18 -9.74 4.09 0.13
CA ALA A 18 -9.75 3.99 1.59
C ALA A 18 -8.94 2.77 2.04
N LEU A 19 -8.36 2.84 3.24
CA LEU A 19 -7.87 1.64 3.91
C LEU A 19 -9.06 0.76 4.31
N GLU A 20 -8.94 -0.53 4.04
CA GLU A 20 -9.86 -1.57 4.51
C GLU A 20 -9.57 -1.95 5.98
N PRO A 21 -10.52 -2.60 6.68
CA PRO A 21 -10.27 -3.11 8.02
C PRO A 21 -9.02 -4.00 8.08
N GLY A 22 -8.08 -3.66 8.95
CA GLY A 22 -6.81 -4.37 9.10
C GLY A 22 -5.67 -3.84 8.21
N GLU A 23 -5.94 -2.95 7.26
CA GLU A 23 -4.89 -2.32 6.46
C GLU A 23 -4.22 -1.15 7.18
N ARG A 24 -2.94 -0.95 6.88
CA ARG A 24 -2.16 0.22 7.32
C ARG A 24 -1.31 0.73 6.15
N SER A 25 -1.14 2.05 6.08
CA SER A 25 -0.24 2.71 5.15
C SER A 25 0.88 3.39 5.93
N GLU A 26 2.09 2.86 5.82
CA GLU A 26 3.27 3.30 6.58
C GLU A 26 4.41 3.72 5.66
N ARG A 27 5.27 4.64 6.15
CA ARG A 27 6.52 5.00 5.46
C ARG A 27 7.64 4.09 5.94
N VAL A 28 8.16 3.25 5.05
CA VAL A 28 9.30 2.35 5.32
C VAL A 28 10.55 2.82 4.58
N ARG A 29 11.72 2.70 5.23
CA ARG A 29 13.02 2.97 4.61
C ARG A 29 13.56 1.68 4.01
N ILE A 30 13.79 1.66 2.69
CA ILE A 30 14.29 0.51 1.94
C ILE A 30 15.62 0.90 1.28
N ARG A 31 16.59 -0.02 1.27
CA ARG A 31 17.83 0.10 0.49
C ARG A 31 17.81 -0.95 -0.62
N GLY A 32 18.13 -0.56 -1.84
CA GLY A 32 18.17 -1.44 -3.00
C GLY A 32 18.78 -0.77 -4.22
N PRO A 33 18.82 -1.48 -5.36
CA PRO A 33 19.30 -0.93 -6.62
C PRO A 33 18.30 0.08 -7.23
N GLU A 34 18.73 0.91 -8.17
CA GLU A 34 17.91 1.97 -8.77
C GLU A 34 16.67 1.41 -9.49
N GLU A 35 16.80 0.28 -10.17
CA GLU A 35 15.71 -0.33 -10.95
C GLU A 35 14.54 -0.77 -10.05
N LEU A 36 14.82 -1.11 -8.79
CA LEU A 36 13.78 -1.42 -7.80
C LEU A 36 12.88 -0.19 -7.57
N PHE A 37 13.48 0.98 -7.38
CA PHE A 37 12.73 2.20 -7.12
C PHE A 37 11.97 2.67 -8.36
N ALA A 38 12.58 2.56 -9.55
CA ALA A 38 11.91 2.82 -10.82
C ALA A 38 10.68 1.92 -11.05
N ALA A 39 10.71 0.67 -10.56
CA ALA A 39 9.54 -0.21 -10.58
C ALA A 39 8.50 0.21 -9.54
N LEU A 40 8.89 0.50 -8.30
CA LEU A 40 7.98 0.90 -7.21
C LEU A 40 7.22 2.20 -7.52
N GLU A 41 7.85 3.16 -8.19
CA GLU A 41 7.22 4.43 -8.59
C GLU A 41 6.02 4.23 -9.53
N LYS A 42 6.03 3.17 -10.34
CA LYS A 42 4.95 2.84 -11.28
C LYS A 42 3.77 2.12 -10.62
N LEU A 43 3.94 1.67 -9.37
CA LEU A 43 2.92 0.95 -8.61
C LEU A 43 2.16 1.88 -7.67
N SER A 44 0.86 1.62 -7.54
CA SER A 44 0.02 2.19 -6.48
C SER A 44 0.47 1.70 -5.08
N PRO A 45 0.12 2.40 -3.99
CA PRO A 45 0.42 1.94 -2.64
C PRO A 45 -0.04 0.50 -2.34
N LYS A 46 -1.21 0.12 -2.87
CA LYS A 46 -1.78 -1.23 -2.70
C LYS A 46 -0.95 -2.29 -3.41
N GLU A 47 -0.53 -2.02 -4.65
CA GLU A 47 0.33 -2.92 -5.42
C GLU A 47 1.71 -3.06 -4.79
N ARG A 48 2.27 -1.98 -4.23
CA ARG A 48 3.53 -2.05 -3.46
C ARG A 48 3.40 -2.98 -2.26
N GLY A 49 2.32 -2.86 -1.50
CA GLY A 49 2.01 -3.75 -0.38
C GLY A 49 1.95 -5.21 -0.83
N ARG A 50 1.24 -5.50 -1.93
CA ARG A 50 1.15 -6.84 -2.52
C ARG A 50 2.52 -7.38 -2.95
N ALA A 51 3.34 -6.58 -3.63
CA ALA A 51 4.67 -6.98 -4.05
C ALA A 51 5.58 -7.32 -2.86
N LEU A 52 5.55 -6.49 -1.80
CA LEU A 52 6.27 -6.77 -0.55
C LEU A 52 5.80 -8.08 0.10
N LEU A 53 4.48 -8.30 0.20
CA LEU A 53 3.92 -9.52 0.78
C LEU A 53 4.42 -10.76 0.05
N VAL A 54 4.34 -10.77 -1.29
CA VAL A 54 4.83 -11.89 -2.11
C VAL A 54 6.32 -12.15 -1.89
N GLY A 55 7.12 -11.08 -1.84
CA GLY A 55 8.56 -11.21 -1.57
C GLY A 55 8.86 -11.80 -0.19
N LEU A 56 8.15 -11.35 0.85
CA LEU A 56 8.31 -11.84 2.22
C LEU A 56 7.83 -13.30 2.38
N GLU A 57 6.71 -13.66 1.74
CA GLU A 57 6.21 -15.03 1.68
C GLU A 57 7.22 -15.95 0.98
N ALA A 58 7.78 -15.54 -0.17
CA ALA A 58 8.78 -16.31 -0.90
C ALA A 58 10.08 -16.54 -0.10
N LEU A 59 10.44 -15.59 0.78
CA LEU A 59 11.58 -15.71 1.69
C LEU A 59 11.25 -16.49 2.97
N GLY A 60 10.00 -16.93 3.15
CA GLY A 60 9.54 -17.62 4.37
C GLY A 60 9.48 -16.72 5.61
N LEU A 61 9.57 -15.41 5.43
CA LEU A 61 9.56 -14.40 6.51
C LEU A 61 8.16 -14.00 6.93
N LEU A 62 7.17 -14.28 6.09
CA LEU A 62 5.76 -14.14 6.41
C LEU A 62 5.06 -15.47 6.14
N ARG A 63 4.48 -16.06 7.18
CA ARG A 63 3.50 -17.16 7.01
C ARG A 63 2.13 -16.57 7.28
N ARG A 64 1.22 -16.71 6.32
CA ARG A 64 -0.20 -16.54 6.62
C ARG A 64 -0.57 -17.69 7.54
N GLU A 65 -0.78 -17.41 8.82
CA GLU A 65 -1.68 -18.28 9.56
C GLU A 65 -3.04 -18.08 8.90
N GLU A 66 -3.53 -19.10 8.21
CA GLU A 66 -4.90 -19.15 7.73
C GLU A 66 -5.79 -19.03 8.96
N ALA A 67 -6.45 -17.89 9.11
CA ALA A 67 -7.50 -17.65 10.09
C ALA A 67 -8.87 -17.98 9.48
#